data_AF-A0A521QQL2-F1
#
_entry.id   AF-A0A521QQL2-F1
#
_cell.length_a   1.000
_cell.length_b   1.000
_cell.length_c   1.000
_cell.angle_alpha   90.00
_cell.angle_beta   90.00
_cell.angle_gamma   90.00
#
_symmetry.space_group_name_H-M   'P 1'
#
loop_
_entity.id
_entity.type
_entity.pdbx_description
1 polymer ?
#
loop_
_entity_poly.entity_id
_entity_poly.type
_entity_poly.pdbx_seq_one_letter_code
_entity_poly.pdbx_strand_id
1 'polypeptide(L)'
;MERIPEFYAMYGPGAGERGSEEISEVERLMNEFEVHEGQEGKFVQRYKEIAEKSENPLIKFLLRLIVSDEEKHHAITHAMVSTLKGDLTWTKPAAAIRGLYELGKGKEELLKLTEDFIKVEKEGIEEYKKLIKTSKGYYGGLFALLFRSMVHDSEKHVEFLEFLRQRLKEA
;
A
#
# COMPACT_ATOMS: atom_id res chain seq x y z
N MET A 1 14.16 75.77 -3.43
CA MET A 1 15.36 74.92 -3.34
C MET A 1 15.83 74.97 -1.90
N GLU A 2 15.50 73.96 -1.11
CA GLU A 2 16.02 73.68 0.26
C GLU A 2 15.40 72.34 0.69
N ARG A 3 16.07 71.22 0.43
CA ARG A 3 16.98 70.46 1.31
C ARG A 3 16.32 69.88 2.58
N ILE A 4 16.19 68.56 2.55
CA ILE A 4 15.81 67.61 3.59
C ILE A 4 16.84 67.63 4.75
N PRO A 5 16.44 67.19 5.95
CA PRO A 5 17.27 66.24 6.69
C PRO A 5 16.50 65.01 7.18
N GLU A 6 17.12 63.84 6.95
CA GLU A 6 16.78 62.54 7.53
C GLU A 6 17.12 62.50 9.03
N PHE A 7 16.34 61.79 9.85
CA PHE A 7 16.86 61.08 11.03
C PHE A 7 15.96 59.88 11.41
N TYR A 8 16.62 58.83 11.88
CA TYR A 8 16.23 57.41 11.94
C TYR A 8 15.50 56.96 13.22
N ALA A 9 14.77 55.83 13.09
CA ALA A 9 14.51 54.73 14.05
C ALA A 9 13.51 54.89 15.24
N MET A 10 12.47 54.03 15.26
CA MET A 10 12.38 52.87 16.19
C MET A 10 11.10 52.01 16.00
N TYR A 11 11.31 50.69 15.85
CA TYR A 11 10.51 49.50 16.22
C TYR A 11 8.97 49.55 16.40
N GLY A 12 8.28 48.59 15.76
CA GLY A 12 6.84 48.26 15.91
C GLY A 12 6.45 47.65 17.28
N PRO A 13 5.20 47.14 17.47
CA PRO A 13 4.72 45.93 16.76
C PRO A 13 3.18 45.85 16.52
N GLY A 14 2.75 44.82 15.77
CA GLY A 14 1.34 44.40 15.66
C GLY A 14 1.04 43.73 14.31
N ALA A 15 1.52 42.51 14.07
CA ALA A 15 0.72 41.29 14.32
C ALA A 15 -0.66 41.35 13.66
N GLY A 16 -0.72 40.97 12.38
CA GLY A 16 -1.94 40.72 11.64
C GLY A 16 -1.75 39.49 10.78
N GLU A 17 -2.19 38.35 11.33
CA GLU A 17 -2.63 37.14 10.63
C GLU A 17 -1.55 36.29 9.94
N ARG A 18 -0.99 35.40 10.78
CA ARG A 18 -0.58 34.05 10.39
C ARG A 18 -1.66 33.44 9.49
N GLY A 19 -1.37 33.31 8.20
CA GLY A 19 -2.01 32.27 7.41
C GLY A 19 -1.72 30.95 8.11
N SER A 20 -2.76 30.32 8.64
CA SER A 20 -2.68 28.92 9.06
C SER A 20 -2.24 28.13 7.85
N GLU A 21 -1.01 27.61 7.89
CA GLU A 21 -0.54 26.55 7.00
C GLU A 21 -1.41 25.31 7.25
N GLU A 22 -2.62 25.31 6.68
CA GLU A 22 -3.38 24.09 6.49
C GLU A 22 -2.60 23.26 5.48
N ILE A 23 -1.85 22.29 6.01
CA ILE A 23 -1.23 21.22 5.24
C ILE A 23 -2.28 20.70 4.24
N SER A 24 -1.95 20.70 2.94
CA SER A 24 -2.85 20.21 1.89
C SER A 24 -3.32 18.79 2.24
N GLU A 25 -4.56 18.41 1.90
CA GLU A 25 -5.07 17.06 2.20
C GLU A 25 -4.14 15.94 1.69
N VAL A 26 -3.45 16.20 0.57
CA VAL A 26 -2.45 15.30 -0.02
C VAL A 26 -1.19 15.23 0.85
N GLU A 27 -0.71 16.35 1.35
CA GLU A 27 0.45 16.42 2.25
C GLU A 27 0.14 15.77 3.61
N ARG A 28 -1.10 15.90 4.11
CA ARG A 28 -1.56 15.22 5.33
C ARG A 28 -1.57 13.71 5.13
N LEU A 29 -2.13 13.23 4.03
CA LEU A 29 -2.16 11.81 3.68
C LEU A 29 -0.75 11.24 3.51
N MET A 30 0.16 11.98 2.86
CA MET A 30 1.56 11.59 2.72
C MET A 30 2.28 11.48 4.07
N ASN A 31 2.06 12.44 4.98
CA ASN A 31 2.63 12.39 6.32
C ASN A 31 2.07 11.20 7.12
N GLU A 32 0.76 10.91 7.00
CA GLU A 32 0.16 9.72 7.62
C GLU A 32 0.81 8.43 7.12
N PHE A 33 1.08 8.30 5.81
CA PHE A 33 1.80 7.15 5.25
C PHE A 33 3.25 7.05 5.76
N GLU A 34 4.01 8.14 5.78
CA GLU A 34 5.41 8.14 6.24
C GLU A 34 5.53 7.77 7.73
N VAL A 35 4.62 8.27 8.57
CA VAL A 35 4.55 7.91 9.99
C VAL A 35 4.21 6.43 10.16
N HIS A 36 3.28 5.90 9.37
CA HIS A 36 2.88 4.50 9.41
C HIS A 36 4.03 3.57 9.01
N GLU A 37 4.70 3.82 7.87
CA GLU A 37 5.84 3.02 7.39
C GLU A 37 7.00 2.97 8.41
N GLY A 38 7.30 4.10 9.06
CA GLY A 38 8.36 4.18 10.07
C GLY A 38 8.07 3.38 11.34
N GLN A 39 6.79 3.20 11.69
CA GLN A 39 6.38 2.36 12.82
C GLN A 39 6.39 0.87 12.45
N GLU A 40 5.89 0.53 11.25
CA GLU A 40 5.84 -0.84 10.74
C GLU A 40 7.22 -1.46 10.57
N GLY A 41 8.20 -0.72 10.05
CA GLY A 41 9.56 -1.22 9.85
C GLY A 41 10.23 -1.74 11.15
N LYS A 42 9.90 -1.14 12.31
CA LYS A 42 10.39 -1.61 13.61
C LYS A 42 9.78 -2.94 14.04
N PHE A 43 8.53 -3.21 13.68
CA PHE A 43 7.88 -4.49 13.96
C PHE A 43 8.38 -5.59 13.03
N VAL A 44 8.54 -5.30 11.74
CA VAL A 44 9.11 -6.25 10.76
C VAL A 44 10.49 -6.73 11.19
N GLN A 45 11.36 -5.81 11.62
CA GLN A 45 12.69 -6.17 12.09
C GLN A 45 12.64 -7.10 13.32
N ARG A 46 11.73 -6.83 14.27
CA ARG A 46 11.54 -7.71 15.44
C ARG A 46 11.06 -9.10 15.04
N TYR A 47 10.11 -9.21 14.10
CA TYR A 47 9.66 -10.51 13.60
C TYR A 47 10.81 -11.29 12.95
N LYS A 48 11.65 -10.63 12.14
CA LYS A 48 12.85 -11.24 11.54
C LYS A 48 13.82 -11.77 12.59
N GLU A 49 14.16 -10.95 13.59
CA GLU A 49 15.07 -11.36 14.67
C GLU A 49 14.55 -12.56 15.48
N ILE A 50 13.25 -12.58 15.80
CA ILE A 50 12.65 -13.71 16.52
C ILE A 50 12.66 -14.95 15.64
N ALA A 51 12.35 -14.82 14.34
CA ALA A 51 12.37 -15.93 13.41
C ALA A 51 13.77 -16.54 13.27
N GLU A 52 14.83 -15.73 13.24
CA GLU A 52 16.21 -16.18 13.17
C GLU A 52 16.64 -16.92 14.44
N LYS A 53 16.32 -16.37 15.61
CA LYS A 53 16.67 -16.94 16.92
C LYS A 53 15.82 -18.16 17.31
N SER A 54 14.72 -18.41 16.61
CA SER A 54 13.84 -19.52 16.94
C SER A 54 14.37 -20.85 16.38
N GLU A 55 14.57 -21.81 17.27
CA GLU A 55 14.85 -23.21 16.92
C GLU A 55 13.60 -23.98 16.50
N ASN A 56 12.40 -23.45 16.78
CA ASN A 56 11.15 -24.10 16.44
C ASN A 56 10.76 -23.83 14.96
N PRO A 57 10.67 -24.87 14.10
CA PRO A 57 10.37 -24.68 12.68
C PRO A 57 9.00 -24.05 12.41
N LEU A 58 7.99 -24.36 13.23
CA LEU A 58 6.64 -23.79 13.09
C LEU A 58 6.65 -22.29 13.38
N ILE A 59 7.31 -21.87 14.46
CA ILE A 59 7.42 -20.45 14.81
C ILE A 59 8.16 -19.70 13.69
N LYS A 60 9.29 -20.25 13.22
CA LYS A 60 10.05 -19.68 12.10
C LYS A 60 9.21 -19.55 10.83
N PHE A 61 8.41 -20.57 10.51
CA PHE A 61 7.51 -20.55 9.37
C PHE A 61 6.44 -19.45 9.48
N LEU A 62 5.72 -19.38 10.60
CA LEU A 62 4.65 -18.40 10.79
C LEU A 62 5.17 -16.96 10.78
N LEU A 63 6.31 -16.70 11.44
CA LEU A 63 6.91 -15.36 11.45
C LEU A 63 7.39 -14.93 10.05
N ARG A 64 7.88 -15.87 9.23
CA ARG A 64 8.25 -15.57 7.85
C ARG A 64 7.05 -15.24 6.96
N LEU A 65 5.90 -15.88 7.19
CA LEU A 65 4.66 -15.50 6.48
C LEU A 65 4.27 -14.05 6.81
N ILE A 66 4.24 -13.69 8.09
CA ILE A 66 3.94 -12.32 8.53
C ILE A 66 4.91 -11.33 7.89
N VAL A 67 6.22 -11.57 7.99
CA VAL A 67 7.25 -10.70 7.39
C VAL A 67 7.03 -10.51 5.89
N SER A 68 6.70 -11.58 5.17
CA SER A 68 6.45 -11.49 3.73
C SER A 68 5.25 -10.61 3.39
N ASP A 69 4.21 -10.61 4.22
CA ASP A 69 3.03 -9.78 4.00
C ASP A 69 3.31 -8.31 4.32
N GLU A 70 4.04 -8.02 5.41
CA GLU A 70 4.42 -6.65 5.73
C GLU A 70 5.36 -6.03 4.68
N GLU A 71 6.27 -6.83 4.09
CA GLU A 71 7.12 -6.36 2.99
C GLU A 71 6.30 -5.99 1.75
N LYS A 72 5.22 -6.74 1.46
CA LYS A 72 4.29 -6.40 0.37
C LYS A 72 3.51 -5.13 0.69
N HIS A 73 3.00 -4.98 1.91
CA HIS A 73 2.29 -3.77 2.34
C HIS A 73 3.19 -2.53 2.19
N HIS A 74 4.44 -2.61 2.65
CA HIS A 74 5.39 -1.51 2.52
C HIS A 74 5.65 -1.14 1.05
N ALA A 75 5.81 -2.13 0.17
CA ALA A 75 5.99 -1.87 -1.26
C ALA A 75 4.77 -1.17 -1.90
N ILE A 76 3.55 -1.53 -1.48
CA ILE A 76 2.30 -0.90 -1.95
C ILE A 76 2.24 0.55 -1.48
N THR A 77 2.43 0.80 -0.18
CA THR A 77 2.40 2.15 0.40
C THR A 77 3.46 3.06 -0.22
N HIS A 78 4.68 2.55 -0.39
CA HIS A 78 5.77 3.29 -1.03
C HIS A 78 5.42 3.67 -2.48
N ALA A 79 4.78 2.77 -3.24
CA ALA A 79 4.33 3.06 -4.60
C ALA A 79 3.23 4.15 -4.62
N MET A 80 2.29 4.11 -3.66
CA MET A 80 1.25 5.13 -3.51
C MET A 80 1.85 6.51 -3.18
N VAL A 81 2.73 6.59 -2.18
CA VAL A 81 3.43 7.83 -1.80
C VAL A 81 4.28 8.37 -2.96
N SER A 82 4.98 7.49 -3.67
CA SER A 82 5.79 7.87 -4.84
C SER A 82 4.93 8.45 -5.96
N THR A 83 3.72 7.92 -6.16
CA THR A 83 2.77 8.43 -7.14
C THR A 83 2.31 9.84 -6.77
N LEU A 84 1.86 10.04 -5.53
CA LEU A 84 1.41 11.35 -5.03
C LEU A 84 2.53 12.40 -5.08
N LYS A 85 3.76 12.03 -4.67
CA LYS A 85 4.94 12.89 -4.77
C LYS A 85 5.25 13.28 -6.22
N GLY A 86 5.16 12.33 -7.15
CA GLY A 86 5.35 12.58 -8.58
C GLY A 86 4.36 13.61 -9.11
N ASP A 87 3.07 13.44 -8.80
CA ASP A 87 2.00 14.35 -9.22
C ASP A 87 2.18 15.76 -8.64
N LEU A 88 2.55 15.89 -7.36
CA LEU A 88 2.81 17.19 -6.72
C LEU A 88 4.04 17.91 -7.29
N THR A 89 5.08 17.15 -7.65
CA THR A 89 6.37 17.71 -8.12
C THR A 89 6.48 17.78 -9.64
N TRP A 90 5.44 17.38 -10.37
CA TRP A 90 5.49 17.22 -11.83
C TRP A 90 6.62 16.29 -12.31
N THR A 91 7.03 15.34 -11.47
CA THR A 91 8.06 14.34 -11.78
C THR A 91 7.45 12.97 -12.02
N LYS A 92 8.21 12.06 -12.67
CA LYS A 92 7.77 10.69 -12.96
C LYS A 92 8.70 9.68 -12.29
N PRO A 93 8.65 9.52 -10.96
CA PRO A 93 9.53 8.58 -10.25
C PRO A 93 9.29 7.15 -10.73
N ALA A 94 10.34 6.32 -10.67
CA ALA A 94 10.30 4.95 -11.20
C ALA A 94 9.29 4.04 -10.48
N ALA A 95 9.03 4.31 -9.20
CA ALA A 95 8.11 3.54 -8.36
C ALA A 95 6.65 4.03 -8.40
N ALA A 96 6.34 5.08 -9.15
CA ALA A 96 4.96 5.57 -9.27
C ALA A 96 4.06 4.59 -10.04
N ILE A 97 2.85 4.40 -9.55
CA ILE A 97 1.77 3.67 -10.20
C ILE A 97 1.34 4.49 -11.41
N ARG A 98 1.59 3.97 -12.61
CA ARG A 98 1.19 4.63 -13.87
C ARG A 98 -0.16 4.09 -14.32
N GLY A 99 -0.98 4.96 -14.89
CA GLY A 99 -2.24 4.55 -15.53
C GLY A 99 -2.03 3.59 -16.69
N LEU A 100 -3.10 2.90 -17.09
CA LEU A 100 -3.13 2.07 -18.30
C LEU A 100 -3.13 2.98 -19.53
N TYR A 101 -1.96 3.29 -20.08
CA TYR A 101 -1.83 4.02 -21.34
C TYR A 101 -1.47 3.06 -22.47
N GLU A 102 -2.04 3.28 -23.66
CA GLU A 102 -1.66 2.61 -24.92
C GLU A 102 -1.80 1.07 -24.92
N LEU A 103 -2.92 0.53 -24.44
CA LEU A 103 -3.18 -0.92 -24.44
C LEU A 103 -3.29 -1.55 -25.85
N GLY A 104 -3.42 -0.71 -26.89
CA GLY A 104 -3.34 -1.11 -28.30
C GLY A 104 -4.21 -2.33 -28.64
N LYS A 105 -3.67 -3.23 -29.46
CA LYS A 105 -4.36 -4.47 -29.89
C LYS A 105 -4.42 -5.56 -28.80
N GLY A 106 -3.69 -5.41 -27.69
CA GLY A 106 -3.62 -6.42 -26.62
C GLY A 106 -4.74 -6.30 -25.57
N LYS A 107 -5.55 -5.24 -25.63
CA LYS A 107 -6.63 -4.98 -24.65
C LYS A 107 -7.63 -6.12 -24.55
N GLU A 108 -8.15 -6.61 -25.68
CA GLU A 108 -9.21 -7.64 -25.69
C GLU A 108 -8.71 -8.97 -25.11
N GLU A 109 -7.48 -9.35 -25.44
CA GLU A 109 -6.84 -10.54 -24.89
C GLU A 109 -6.61 -10.39 -23.38
N LEU A 110 -6.06 -9.25 -22.94
CA LEU A 110 -5.85 -8.98 -21.52
C LEU A 110 -7.15 -8.94 -20.72
N LEU A 111 -8.22 -8.39 -21.30
CA LEU A 111 -9.55 -8.39 -20.69
C LEU A 111 -10.06 -9.82 -20.50
N LYS A 112 -9.95 -10.66 -21.53
CA LYS A 112 -10.36 -12.06 -21.45
C LYS A 112 -9.55 -12.84 -20.40
N LEU A 113 -8.23 -12.68 -20.39
CA LEU A 113 -7.36 -13.31 -19.37
C LEU A 113 -7.71 -12.84 -17.96
N THR A 114 -8.02 -11.56 -17.79
CA THR A 114 -8.45 -11.01 -16.48
C THR A 114 -9.76 -11.64 -16.02
N GLU A 115 -10.73 -11.81 -16.93
CA GLU A 115 -12.00 -12.48 -16.61
C GLU A 115 -11.80 -13.96 -16.27
N ASP A 116 -10.90 -14.66 -16.95
CA ASP A 116 -10.52 -16.03 -16.65
C ASP A 116 -9.85 -16.15 -15.26
N PHE A 117 -8.94 -15.24 -14.91
CA PHE A 117 -8.31 -15.22 -13.58
C PHE A 117 -9.31 -14.95 -12.44
N ILE A 118 -10.26 -14.03 -12.64
CA ILE A 118 -11.32 -13.78 -11.66
C ILE A 118 -12.11 -15.06 -11.39
N LYS A 119 -12.40 -15.84 -12.44
CA LYS A 119 -13.11 -17.11 -12.30
C LYS A 119 -12.28 -18.12 -11.49
N VAL A 120 -11.00 -18.28 -11.83
CA VAL A 120 -10.08 -19.20 -11.13
C VAL A 120 -9.97 -18.84 -9.64
N GLU A 121 -9.79 -17.56 -9.31
CA GLU A 121 -9.68 -17.14 -7.90
C GLU A 121 -10.99 -17.40 -7.12
N LYS A 122 -12.15 -17.13 -7.73
CA LYS A 122 -13.46 -17.42 -7.11
C LYS A 122 -13.69 -18.91 -6.90
N GLU A 123 -13.28 -19.75 -7.85
CA GLU A 123 -13.33 -21.21 -7.71
C GLU A 123 -12.39 -21.70 -6.61
N GLY A 124 -11.16 -21.18 -6.56
CA GLY A 124 -10.17 -21.47 -5.52
C GLY A 124 -10.67 -21.13 -4.11
N ILE A 125 -11.34 -19.98 -3.92
CA ILE A 125 -11.97 -19.61 -2.64
C ILE A 125 -12.94 -20.70 -2.15
N GLU A 126 -13.80 -21.19 -3.03
CA GLU A 126 -14.78 -22.22 -2.67
C GLU A 126 -14.12 -23.58 -2.36
N GLU A 127 -13.02 -23.91 -3.05
CA GLU A 127 -12.20 -25.08 -2.73
C GLU A 127 -11.53 -24.96 -1.36
N TYR A 128 -10.88 -23.83 -1.07
CA TYR A 128 -10.26 -23.57 0.22
C TYR A 128 -11.27 -23.59 1.36
N LYS A 129 -12.48 -23.03 1.17
CA LYS A 129 -13.58 -23.13 2.16
C LYS A 129 -13.97 -24.57 2.47
N LYS A 130 -13.96 -25.47 1.48
CA LYS A 130 -14.17 -26.91 1.72
C LYS A 130 -13.00 -27.52 2.50
N LEU A 131 -11.76 -27.21 2.12
CA LEU A 131 -10.56 -27.68 2.80
C LEU A 131 -10.47 -27.18 4.26
N ILE A 132 -10.94 -25.97 4.57
CA ILE A 132 -11.02 -25.46 5.95
C ILE A 132 -11.92 -26.36 6.81
N LYS A 133 -13.04 -26.84 6.28
CA LYS A 133 -13.98 -27.70 7.01
C LYS A 133 -13.36 -29.05 7.33
N THR A 134 -12.64 -29.64 6.37
CA THR A 134 -12.01 -30.96 6.53
C THR A 134 -10.69 -30.91 7.30
N SER A 135 -10.00 -29.77 7.32
CA SER A 135 -8.67 -29.63 7.93
C SER A 135 -8.66 -29.22 9.42
N LYS A 136 -9.82 -29.00 10.05
CA LYS A 136 -9.92 -28.47 11.43
C LYS A 136 -9.16 -29.28 12.49
N GLY A 137 -9.10 -30.61 12.33
CA GLY A 137 -8.44 -31.51 13.28
C GLY A 137 -6.93 -31.65 13.08
N TYR A 138 -6.37 -31.11 11.99
CA TYR A 138 -4.98 -31.32 11.64
C TYR A 138 -4.08 -30.25 12.25
N TYR A 139 -2.96 -30.68 12.83
CA TYR A 139 -1.91 -29.81 13.38
C TYR A 139 -2.44 -28.71 14.32
N GLY A 140 -3.40 -29.07 15.19
CA GLY A 140 -4.00 -28.12 16.13
C GLY A 140 -4.79 -26.98 15.46
N GLY A 141 -5.27 -27.18 14.23
CA GLY A 141 -6.01 -26.17 13.47
C GLY A 141 -5.15 -25.27 12.60
N LEU A 142 -3.82 -25.50 12.54
CA LEU A 142 -2.89 -24.73 11.70
C LEU A 142 -3.28 -24.77 10.23
N PHE A 143 -3.65 -25.92 9.68
CA PHE A 143 -4.00 -26.03 8.25
C PHE A 143 -5.25 -25.22 7.93
N ALA A 144 -6.25 -25.28 8.80
CA ALA A 144 -7.44 -24.45 8.67
C ALA A 144 -7.11 -22.95 8.73
N LEU A 145 -6.11 -22.54 9.51
CA LEU A 145 -5.62 -21.16 9.55
C LEU A 145 -4.95 -20.77 8.23
N LEU A 146 -4.04 -21.60 7.69
CA LEU A 146 -3.34 -21.30 6.44
C LEU A 146 -4.32 -21.22 5.26
N PHE A 147 -5.29 -22.12 5.17
CA PHE A 147 -6.33 -22.03 4.13
C PHE A 147 -7.20 -20.78 4.28
N ARG A 148 -7.49 -20.32 5.51
CA ARG A 148 -8.19 -19.03 5.70
C ARG A 148 -7.36 -17.85 5.20
N SER A 149 -6.04 -17.86 5.45
CA SER A 149 -5.14 -16.84 4.92
C SER A 149 -5.16 -16.82 3.38
N MET A 150 -5.10 -17.99 2.75
CA MET A 150 -5.17 -18.12 1.28
C MET A 150 -6.51 -17.61 0.73
N VAL A 151 -7.63 -17.84 1.44
CA VAL A 151 -8.94 -17.28 1.05
C VAL A 151 -8.88 -15.75 1.02
N HIS A 152 -8.31 -15.11 2.05
CA HIS A 152 -8.19 -13.66 2.10
C HIS A 152 -7.29 -13.11 0.99
N ASP A 153 -6.20 -13.81 0.65
CA ASP A 153 -5.37 -13.43 -0.49
C ASP A 153 -6.12 -13.54 -1.82
N SER A 154 -6.86 -14.62 -2.05
CA SER A 154 -7.70 -14.76 -3.25
C SER A 154 -8.81 -13.72 -3.32
N GLU A 155 -9.44 -13.34 -2.19
CA GLU A 155 -10.42 -12.26 -2.12
C GLU A 155 -9.79 -10.93 -2.56
N LYS A 156 -8.61 -10.61 -2.03
CA LYS A 156 -7.81 -9.44 -2.43
C LYS A 156 -7.44 -9.48 -3.92
N HIS A 157 -7.05 -10.64 -4.45
CA HIS A 157 -6.76 -10.78 -5.89
C HIS A 157 -7.99 -10.53 -6.75
N VAL A 158 -9.16 -11.04 -6.36
CA VAL A 158 -10.43 -10.77 -7.05
C VAL A 158 -10.71 -9.26 -7.08
N GLU A 159 -10.52 -8.54 -5.97
CA GLU A 159 -10.71 -7.09 -5.93
C GLU A 159 -9.79 -6.36 -6.93
N PHE A 160 -8.50 -6.72 -6.96
CA PHE A 160 -7.54 -6.12 -7.89
C PHE A 160 -7.87 -6.44 -9.35
N LEU A 161 -8.23 -7.69 -9.65
CA LEU A 161 -8.60 -8.11 -11.00
C LEU A 161 -9.92 -7.47 -11.46
N GLU A 162 -10.88 -7.30 -10.56
CA GLU A 162 -12.14 -6.59 -10.84
C GLU A 162 -11.89 -5.10 -11.13
N PHE A 163 -11.02 -4.44 -10.37
CA PHE A 163 -10.57 -3.09 -10.67
C PHE A 163 -9.89 -3.01 -12.04
N LEU A 164 -8.96 -3.93 -12.33
CA LEU A 164 -8.28 -4.00 -13.63
C LEU A 164 -9.28 -4.21 -14.77
N ARG A 165 -10.23 -5.14 -14.61
CA ARG A 165 -11.29 -5.41 -15.59
C ARG A 165 -12.09 -4.15 -15.91
N GLN A 166 -12.46 -3.38 -14.88
CA GLN A 166 -13.19 -2.13 -15.06
C GLN A 166 -12.37 -1.12 -15.85
N ARG A 167 -11.10 -0.92 -15.49
CA ARG A 167 -10.20 -0.01 -16.20
C ARG A 167 -9.96 -0.43 -17.65
N LEU A 168 -9.83 -1.73 -17.92
CA LEU A 168 -9.72 -2.26 -19.29
C LEU A 168 -10.98 -2.00 -20.12
N LYS A 169 -12.18 -2.06 -19.51
CA LYS A 169 -13.44 -1.76 -20.20
C LYS A 169 -13.58 -0.28 -20.54
N GLU A 170 -13.08 0.61 -19.69
CA GLU A 170 -13.13 2.07 -19.85
C GLU A 170 -12.06 2.64 -20.80
N ALA A 171 -10.89 2.00 -20.90
CA ALA A 171 -9.77 2.41 -21.76
C ALA A 171 -10.04 2.27 -23.26
#